data_AF-A0A2E1ZQQ4-F1
#
_entry.id   AF-A0A2E1ZQQ4-F1
#
_cell.length_a   1.000
_cell.length_b   1.000
_cell.length_c   1.000
_cell.angle_alpha   90.00
_cell.angle_beta   90.00
_cell.angle_gamma   90.00
#
_symmetry.space_group_name_H-M   'P 1'
#
loop_
_entity.id
_entity.type
_entity.pdbx_description
1 polymer ?
#
loop_
_entity_poly.entity_id
_entity_poly.type
_entity_poly.pdbx_seq_one_letter_code
_entity_poly.pdbx_strand_id
1 'polypeptide(L)'
;MTPVTRLYWAIAVILMPLSLLWLHSSIEHTYSIQALISYPFQLILFLVLLSWTLLGAFELFFCISNLRRNYPVLANLRYMLEYIRPEIQQYFIANNVEEKPFSRERRNHIYRRAKGAHDSLPFGTEQDIL
;
A
#
# COMPACT_ATOMS: atom_id res chain seq x y z
N MET A 1 8.06 -24.78 -1.07
CA MET A 1 7.12 -23.71 -1.45
C MET A 1 6.07 -23.57 -0.36
N THR A 2 5.92 -22.37 0.20
CA THR A 2 4.88 -22.06 1.20
C THR A 2 3.48 -22.17 0.56
N PRO A 3 2.41 -22.40 1.34
CA PRO A 3 1.05 -22.46 0.77
C PRO A 3 0.67 -21.19 0.01
N VAL A 4 1.17 -20.02 0.44
CA VAL A 4 0.92 -18.73 -0.21
C VAL A 4 1.55 -18.65 -1.60
N THR A 5 2.79 -19.12 -1.76
CA THR A 5 3.43 -19.16 -3.09
C THR A 5 2.70 -20.09 -4.07
N ARG A 6 2.14 -21.20 -3.58
CA ARG A 6 1.32 -22.11 -4.39
C ARG A 6 0.02 -21.46 -4.82
N LEU A 7 -0.64 -20.75 -3.90
CA LEU A 7 -1.84 -19.98 -4.20
C LEU A 7 -1.57 -18.89 -5.23
N TYR A 8 -0.47 -18.15 -5.08
CA TYR A 8 -0.02 -17.14 -6.04
C TYR A 8 0.12 -17.73 -7.45
N TRP A 9 0.85 -18.84 -7.59
CA TRP A 9 1.02 -19.49 -8.89
C TRP A 9 -0.29 -20.04 -9.45
N ALA A 10 -1.16 -20.62 -8.62
CA ALA A 10 -2.47 -21.09 -9.05
C ALA A 10 -3.31 -19.94 -9.62
N ILE A 11 -3.33 -18.80 -8.94
CA ILE A 11 -4.02 -17.59 -9.40
C ILE A 11 -3.38 -17.06 -10.69
N ALA A 12 -2.05 -16.97 -10.75
CA ALA A 12 -1.33 -16.47 -11.92
C ALA A 12 -1.61 -17.32 -13.17
N VAL A 13 -1.53 -18.65 -13.03
CA VAL A 13 -1.72 -19.60 -14.14
C VAL A 13 -3.16 -19.66 -14.60
N ILE A 14 -4.13 -19.30 -13.77
CA ILE A 14 -5.56 -19.30 -14.15
C ILE A 14 -5.97 -17.93 -14.69
N LEU A 15 -5.78 -16.85 -13.91
CA LEU A 15 -6.32 -15.54 -14.23
C LEU A 15 -5.58 -14.84 -15.38
N MET A 16 -4.27 -15.00 -15.49
CA MET A 16 -3.50 -14.35 -16.55
C MET A 16 -3.92 -14.85 -17.94
N PRO A 17 -3.94 -16.16 -18.26
CA PRO A 17 -4.39 -16.60 -19.57
C PRO A 17 -5.89 -16.35 -19.78
N LEU A 18 -6.72 -16.42 -18.74
CA LEU A 18 -8.14 -16.08 -18.84
C LEU A 18 -8.33 -14.63 -19.29
N SER A 19 -7.59 -13.68 -18.70
CA SER A 19 -7.65 -12.26 -19.10
C SER A 19 -7.13 -12.02 -20.52
N LEU A 20 -6.08 -12.74 -20.94
CA LEU A 20 -5.58 -12.71 -22.31
C LEU A 20 -6.64 -13.20 -23.30
N LEU A 21 -7.26 -14.35 -23.01
CA LEU A 21 -8.31 -14.93 -23.83
C LEU A 21 -9.53 -14.01 -23.94
N TRP A 22 -9.89 -13.35 -22.84
CA TRP A 22 -11.00 -12.40 -22.83
C TRP A 22 -10.72 -11.17 -23.69
N LEU A 23 -9.52 -10.57 -23.54
CA LEU A 23 -9.07 -9.46 -24.39
C LEU A 23 -9.06 -9.88 -25.88
N HIS A 24 -8.51 -11.07 -26.16
CA HIS A 24 -8.45 -11.62 -27.52
C HIS A 24 -9.86 -11.83 -28.12
N SER A 25 -10.79 -12.39 -27.35
CA SER A 25 -12.18 -12.59 -27.80
C SER A 25 -12.90 -11.26 -28.12
N SER A 26 -12.48 -10.16 -27.49
CA SER A 26 -13.07 -8.84 -27.73
C SER A 26 -12.52 -8.18 -29.02
N ILE A 27 -11.35 -8.58 -29.50
CA ILE A 27 -10.61 -7.89 -30.56
C ILE A 27 -10.85 -8.49 -31.96
N GLU A 28 -11.66 -9.55 -32.10
CA GLU A 28 -11.98 -10.21 -33.38
C GLU A 28 -10.75 -10.41 -34.30
N HIS A 29 -9.61 -10.79 -33.72
CA HIS A 29 -8.32 -10.99 -34.41
C HIS A 29 -7.71 -9.79 -35.14
N THR A 30 -8.23 -8.57 -34.91
CA THR A 30 -7.64 -7.35 -35.49
C THR A 30 -6.60 -6.78 -34.52
N TYR A 31 -5.34 -7.21 -34.65
CA TYR A 31 -4.23 -6.73 -33.81
C TYR A 31 -3.76 -5.33 -34.22
N SER A 32 -4.61 -4.32 -34.03
CA SER A 32 -4.28 -2.91 -34.23
C SER A 32 -4.25 -2.16 -32.89
N ILE A 33 -3.43 -1.12 -32.80
CA ILE A 33 -3.38 -0.25 -31.61
C ILE A 33 -4.77 0.35 -31.32
N GLN A 34 -5.50 0.69 -32.38
CA GLN A 34 -6.85 1.24 -32.27
C GLN A 34 -7.82 0.25 -31.60
N ALA A 35 -7.79 -1.02 -32.00
CA ALA A 35 -8.66 -2.05 -31.42
C ALA A 35 -8.37 -2.28 -29.93
N LEU A 36 -7.11 -2.16 -29.50
CA LEU A 36 -6.74 -2.27 -28.09
C LEU A 36 -7.30 -1.11 -27.24
N ILE A 37 -7.27 0.11 -27.78
CA ILE A 37 -7.77 1.30 -27.09
C ILE A 37 -9.31 1.29 -27.01
N SER A 38 -9.99 0.67 -27.97
CA SER A 38 -11.46 0.53 -27.98
C SER A 38 -12.02 -0.26 -26.79
N TYR A 39 -11.22 -1.15 -26.18
CA TYR A 39 -11.61 -1.99 -25.05
C TYR A 39 -10.74 -1.68 -23.81
N PRO A 40 -10.87 -0.48 -23.23
CA PRO A 40 -9.95 0.00 -22.19
C PRO A 40 -10.02 -0.84 -20.91
N PHE A 41 -11.21 -1.34 -20.55
CA PHE A 41 -11.38 -2.14 -19.33
C PHE A 41 -10.63 -3.48 -19.41
N GLN A 42 -10.81 -4.22 -20.51
CA GLN A 42 -10.15 -5.50 -20.75
C GLN A 42 -8.63 -5.33 -20.82
N LEU A 43 -8.18 -4.27 -21.49
CA LEU A 43 -6.76 -3.93 -21.58
C LEU A 43 -6.15 -3.64 -20.20
N ILE A 44 -6.80 -2.80 -19.39
CA ILE A 44 -6.33 -2.46 -18.05
C ILE A 44 -6.27 -3.71 -17.18
N LEU A 45 -7.31 -4.55 -17.20
CA LEU A 45 -7.34 -5.79 -16.42
C LEU A 45 -6.18 -6.72 -16.79
N PHE A 46 -5.95 -6.92 -18.10
CA PHE A 46 -4.85 -7.73 -18.60
C PHE A 46 -3.49 -7.16 -18.15
N LEU A 47 -3.28 -5.85 -18.30
CA LEU A 47 -2.02 -5.20 -17.90
C LEU A 47 -1.77 -5.28 -16.39
N VAL A 48 -2.80 -5.12 -15.56
CA VAL A 48 -2.68 -5.24 -14.10
C VAL A 48 -2.31 -6.67 -13.71
N LEU A 49 -2.98 -7.67 -14.28
CA LEU A 49 -2.66 -9.08 -14.02
C LEU A 49 -1.26 -9.45 -14.54
N LEU A 50 -0.89 -8.98 -15.72
CA LEU A 50 0.45 -9.17 -16.28
C LEU A 50 1.53 -8.55 -15.38
N SER A 51 1.34 -7.32 -14.93
CA SER A 51 2.26 -6.65 -14.01
C SER A 51 2.40 -7.44 -12.69
N TRP A 52 1.27 -7.90 -12.14
CA TRP A 52 1.24 -8.71 -10.92
C TRP A 52 1.94 -10.06 -11.07
N THR A 53 1.76 -10.76 -12.21
CA THR A 53 2.44 -12.04 -12.48
C THR A 53 3.94 -11.84 -12.69
N LEU A 54 4.35 -10.81 -13.42
CA LEU A 54 5.76 -10.52 -13.65
C LEU A 54 6.47 -10.10 -12.36
N LEU A 55 5.85 -9.22 -11.56
CA LEU A 55 6.44 -8.74 -10.31
C LEU A 55 6.62 -9.90 -9.32
N GLY A 56 5.58 -10.70 -9.09
CA GLY A 56 5.69 -11.81 -8.14
C GLY A 56 6.63 -12.92 -8.66
N ALA A 57 6.65 -13.21 -9.97
CA ALA A 57 7.66 -14.11 -10.54
C ALA A 57 9.08 -13.57 -10.32
N PHE A 58 9.31 -12.28 -10.58
CA PHE A 58 10.60 -11.65 -10.34
C PHE A 58 11.03 -11.77 -8.88
N GLU A 59 10.12 -11.54 -7.93
CA GLU A 59 10.41 -11.66 -6.51
C GLU A 59 10.76 -13.08 -6.07
N LEU A 60 10.08 -14.08 -6.65
CA LEU A 60 10.31 -15.49 -6.34
C LEU A 60 11.68 -15.98 -6.82
N PHE A 61 12.09 -15.56 -8.02
CA PHE A 61 13.31 -16.06 -8.66
C PHE A 61 14.56 -15.23 -8.31
N PHE A 62 14.44 -13.90 -8.22
CA PHE A 62 15.62 -13.01 -8.14
C PHE A 62 15.80 -12.32 -6.79
N CYS A 63 14.78 -12.27 -5.92
CA CYS A 63 14.89 -11.48 -4.70
C CYS A 63 15.63 -12.22 -3.58
N ILE A 64 16.51 -11.53 -2.86
CA ILE A 64 17.31 -12.13 -1.78
C ILE A 64 16.45 -12.35 -0.52
N SER A 65 15.51 -11.46 -0.23
CA SER A 65 14.69 -11.48 0.99
C SER A 65 13.77 -12.71 1.08
N ASN A 66 13.89 -13.46 2.18
CA ASN A 66 13.05 -14.62 2.46
C ASN A 66 11.55 -14.25 2.58
N LEU A 67 11.23 -13.05 3.06
CA LEU A 67 9.84 -12.61 3.20
C LEU A 67 9.17 -12.45 1.83
N ARG A 68 9.83 -11.78 0.88
CA ARG A 68 9.31 -11.56 -0.49
C ARG A 68 9.16 -12.87 -1.26
N ARG A 69 10.07 -13.83 -1.06
CA ARG A 69 9.94 -15.17 -1.64
C ARG A 69 8.77 -15.97 -1.06
N ASN A 70 8.46 -15.81 0.23
CA ASN A 70 7.37 -16.55 0.88
C ASN A 70 5.99 -15.91 0.66
N TYR A 71 5.96 -14.59 0.42
CA TYR A 71 4.76 -13.77 0.24
C TYR A 71 4.94 -12.82 -0.97
N PRO A 72 4.98 -13.36 -2.20
CA PRO A 72 5.18 -12.55 -3.40
C PRO A 72 4.06 -11.52 -3.54
N VAL A 73 4.41 -10.30 -3.94
CA VAL A 73 3.58 -9.09 -4.03
C VAL A 73 3.04 -8.60 -2.68
N LEU A 74 2.53 -9.49 -1.82
CA LEU A 74 1.97 -9.16 -0.50
C LEU A 74 3.00 -8.54 0.44
N ALA A 75 4.26 -8.97 0.36
CA ALA A 75 5.33 -8.36 1.14
C ALA A 75 5.49 -6.86 0.81
N ASN A 76 5.28 -6.43 -0.44
CA ASN A 76 5.35 -5.02 -0.82
C ASN A 76 4.21 -4.21 -0.22
N LEU A 77 3.01 -4.78 -0.13
CA LEU A 77 1.89 -4.15 0.58
C LEU A 77 2.25 -3.94 2.05
N ARG A 78 2.89 -4.91 2.71
CA ARG A 78 3.39 -4.75 4.08
C ARG A 78 4.36 -3.57 4.19
N TYR A 79 5.34 -3.49 3.30
CA TYR A 79 6.32 -2.39 3.32
C TYR A 79 5.67 -1.03 3.06
N MET A 80 4.68 -0.96 2.16
CA MET A 80 3.91 0.27 1.93
C MET A 80 3.14 0.69 3.18
N LEU A 81 2.47 -0.24 3.87
CA LEU A 81 1.75 0.06 5.10
C LEU A 81 2.69 0.40 6.25
N GLU A 82 3.86 -0.23 6.33
CA GLU A 82 4.91 0.07 7.29
C GLU A 82 5.46 1.49 7.10
N TYR A 83 5.53 1.96 5.85
CA TYR A 83 5.90 3.33 5.53
C TYR A 83 4.85 4.36 5.98
N ILE A 84 3.55 4.07 5.85
CA ILE A 84 2.44 4.96 6.22
C ILE A 84 2.10 4.87 7.74
N ARG A 85 2.59 3.83 8.41
CA ARG A 85 2.32 3.56 9.83
C ARG A 85 2.67 4.76 10.75
N PRO A 86 3.82 5.44 10.64
CA PRO A 86 4.16 6.56 11.52
C PRO A 86 3.16 7.71 11.44
N GLU A 87 2.72 8.06 10.24
CA GLU A 87 1.76 9.15 10.00
C GLU A 87 0.39 8.80 10.58
N ILE A 88 -0.08 7.57 10.34
CA ILE A 88 -1.35 7.11 10.94
C ILE A 88 -1.26 7.17 12.46
N GLN A 89 -0.16 6.66 13.03
CA GLN A 89 0.06 6.68 14.47
C GLN A 89 0.04 8.11 15.01
N GLN A 90 0.73 9.05 14.36
CA GLN A 90 0.88 10.42 14.84
C GLN A 90 -0.41 11.24 14.76
N TYR A 91 -1.21 11.08 13.71
CA TYR A 91 -2.37 11.96 13.49
C TYR A 91 -3.71 11.39 13.99
N PHE A 92 -3.88 10.06 13.95
CA PHE A 92 -5.16 9.43 14.27
C PHE A 92 -5.17 8.70 15.61
N ILE A 93 -4.03 8.14 16.04
CA ILE A 93 -3.98 7.23 17.19
C ILE A 93 -3.35 7.93 18.40
N ALA A 94 -2.28 8.70 18.20
CA ALA A 94 -1.56 9.31 19.29
C ALA A 94 -2.39 10.44 19.93
N ASN A 95 -2.67 10.26 21.22
CA ASN A 95 -3.29 11.30 22.03
C ASN A 95 -2.31 12.44 22.29
N ASN A 96 -2.86 13.59 22.67
CA ASN A 96 -2.13 14.82 22.91
C ASN A 96 -0.97 14.70 23.92
N VAL A 97 -1.03 13.70 24.79
CA VAL A 97 -0.16 13.52 25.96
C VAL A 97 0.83 12.35 25.78
N GLU A 98 0.48 11.34 24.99
CA GLU A 98 1.20 10.06 24.94
C GLU A 98 2.39 10.03 23.97
N GLU A 99 2.50 11.00 23.07
CA GLU A 99 3.62 11.08 22.13
C GLU A 99 4.97 11.28 22.85
N LYS A 100 5.97 10.47 22.46
CA LYS A 100 7.36 10.56 22.95
C LYS A 100 8.30 11.04 21.83
N PRO A 101 9.37 11.80 22.15
CA PRO A 101 9.79 12.28 23.47
C PRO A 101 9.04 13.53 23.97
N PHE A 102 8.31 14.23 23.09
CA PHE A 102 7.52 15.41 23.45
C PHE A 102 6.08 15.25 23.00
N SER A 103 5.15 15.51 23.92
CA SER A 103 3.71 15.44 23.67
C SER A 103 3.26 16.53 22.67
N ARG A 104 2.15 16.30 21.98
CA ARG A 104 1.57 17.27 21.03
C ARG A 104 1.24 18.59 21.70
N GLU A 105 0.74 18.56 22.93
CA GLU A 105 0.53 19.77 23.75
C GLU A 105 1.80 20.56 23.97
N ARG A 106 2.89 19.88 24.34
CA ARG A 106 4.18 20.53 24.58
C ARG A 106 4.74 21.17 23.31
N ARG A 107 4.60 20.50 22.16
CA ARG A 107 4.99 21.06 20.85
C ARG A 107 4.13 22.29 20.49
N ASN A 108 2.82 22.22 20.72
CA ASN A 108 1.91 23.34 20.46
C ASN A 108 2.23 24.57 21.31
N HIS A 109 2.55 24.39 22.60
CA HIS A 109 3.02 25.49 23.46
C HIS A 109 4.27 26.17 22.90
N ILE A 110 5.28 25.39 22.51
CA ILE A 110 6.52 25.92 21.93
C ILE A 110 6.21 26.70 20.64
N TYR A 111 5.35 26.18 19.77
CA TYR A 111 4.96 26.87 18.53
C TYR A 111 4.18 28.16 18.78
N ARG A 112 3.29 28.20 19.76
CA ARG A 112 2.57 29.43 20.14
C ARG A 112 3.55 30.50 20.64
N ARG A 113 4.48 30.12 21.52
CA ARG A 113 5.56 31.02 21.99
C ARG A 113 6.41 31.54 20.86
N ALA A 114 6.86 30.66 19.96
CA ALA A 114 7.70 31.03 18.82
C ALA A 114 7.00 32.02 17.87
N LYS A 115 5.66 31.96 17.77
CA LYS A 115 4.85 32.88 16.97
C LYS A 115 4.41 34.15 17.73
N GLY A 116 4.84 34.34 18.98
CA GLY A 116 4.41 35.48 19.81
C GLY A 116 2.93 35.46 20.17
N ALA A 117 2.25 34.31 20.04
CA ALA A 117 0.85 34.16 20.43
C ALA A 117 0.74 34.02 21.96
N HIS A 118 -0.41 34.39 22.52
CA HIS A 118 -0.70 34.23 23.95
C HIS A 118 -0.50 32.75 24.35
N ASP A 119 0.20 32.47 25.45
CA ASP A 119 0.64 31.13 25.86
C ASP A 119 -0.24 30.50 26.96
N SER A 120 -1.29 31.19 27.42
CA SER A 120 -2.20 30.62 28.40
C SER A 120 -3.08 29.53 27.75
N LEU A 121 -3.14 28.37 28.41
CA LEU A 121 -4.17 27.36 28.21
C LEU A 121 -5.08 27.37 29.46
N PRO A 122 -6.39 27.14 29.30
CA PRO A 122 -7.30 26.98 30.42
C PRO A 122 -6.90 25.78 31.29
N PHE A 123 -7.18 25.85 32.59
CA PHE A 123 -6.68 24.94 33.65
C PHE A 123 -7.11 23.46 33.56
N GLY A 124 -7.80 23.03 32.49
CA GLY A 124 -8.17 21.63 32.30
C GLY A 124 -6.96 20.80 31.89
N THR A 125 -6.76 19.65 32.53
CA THR A 125 -5.72 18.68 32.15
C THR A 125 -6.36 17.48 31.46
N GLU A 126 -5.80 17.06 30.33
CA GLU A 126 -6.12 15.77 29.71
C GLU A 126 -5.32 14.62 30.34
N GLN A 127 -4.43 14.90 31.30
CA GLN A 127 -3.70 13.88 32.03
C GLN A 127 -4.59 13.23 33.10
N ASP A 128 -4.57 11.90 33.14
CA ASP A 128 -5.11 11.14 34.26
C ASP A 128 -4.19 11.35 35.48
N ILE A 129 -4.71 12.04 36.50
CA ILE A 129 -3.99 12.46 37.72
C ILE A 129 -4.51 11.75 38.99
N LEU A 130 -5.10 10.56 38.84
CA LEU A 130 -5.57 9.73 39.95
C LEU A 130 -4.43 9.00 40.70
#